data_AF-A0A349B1V0-F1
#
_entry.id   AF-A0A349B1V0-F1
#
_cell.length_a   1.000
_cell.length_b   1.000
_cell.length_c   1.000
_cell.angle_alpha   90.00
_cell.angle_beta   90.00
_cell.angle_gamma   90.00
#
_symmetry.space_group_name_H-M   'P 1'
#
loop_
_entity.id
_entity.type
_entity.pdbx_description
1 polymer ?
#
loop_
_entity_poly.entity_id
_entity_poly.type
_entity_poly.pdbx_seq_one_letter_code
_entity_poly.pdbx_strand_id
1 'polypeptide(L)'
;WSQIRETMPAFDPQLTPTRSMGAIVECFRHVPGVLRSDHPTVSAAAVGPNAGALLSGHTLEHGLGESSPQARLYELDGQILLMGVTHANNTSLHLAEYRSSVSGRQWTTHASPVQVDGQRRWVSYPDLDVEDEDFDRLGQDFAETGMETSGPIGAGTGRLMRSREVVDFAVSWMNENRR
;
A
#
# COMPACT_ATOMS: atom_id res chain seq x y z
N TRP A 1 12.50 23.20 9.79
CA TRP A 1 11.17 22.60 9.50
C TRP A 1 10.07 23.63 9.20
N SER A 2 10.07 24.85 9.78
CA SER A 2 9.03 25.87 9.51
C SER A 2 8.89 26.23 8.04
N GLN A 3 9.98 26.58 7.37
CA GLN A 3 9.97 26.93 5.94
C GLN A 3 9.39 25.81 5.07
N ILE A 4 9.75 24.54 5.33
CA ILE A 4 9.19 23.38 4.63
C ILE A 4 7.67 23.30 4.86
N ARG A 5 7.21 23.45 6.11
CA ARG A 5 5.76 23.43 6.41
C ARG A 5 5.01 24.58 5.76
N GLU A 6 5.63 25.76 5.67
CA GLU A 6 5.03 26.94 5.07
C GLU A 6 4.97 26.87 3.53
N THR A 7 5.89 26.16 2.87
CA THR A 7 5.99 26.17 1.40
C THR A 7 5.61 24.86 0.71
N MET A 8 5.55 23.72 1.43
CA MET A 8 5.17 22.44 0.81
C MET A 8 3.72 22.52 0.28
N PRO A 9 3.47 22.18 -1.00
CA PRO A 9 2.10 22.18 -1.55
C PRO A 9 1.26 21.09 -0.89
N ALA A 10 -0.07 21.25 -0.92
CA ALA A 10 -0.96 20.15 -0.59
C ALA A 10 -0.76 18.98 -1.56
N PHE A 11 -1.01 17.76 -1.10
CA PHE A 11 -1.16 16.64 -2.01
C PHE A 11 -2.28 16.93 -3.02
N ASP A 12 -1.96 16.70 -4.28
CA ASP A 12 -2.86 16.76 -5.42
C ASP A 12 -2.68 15.46 -6.22
N PRO A 13 -3.74 14.64 -6.40
CA PRO A 13 -3.61 13.34 -7.05
C PRO A 13 -3.14 13.42 -8.51
N GLN A 14 -3.38 14.55 -9.20
CA GLN A 14 -2.97 14.77 -10.58
C GLN A 14 -1.53 15.27 -10.66
N LEU A 15 -1.15 16.21 -9.78
CA LEU A 15 0.12 16.93 -9.88
C LEU A 15 1.25 16.30 -9.05
N THR A 16 0.93 15.61 -7.96
CA THR A 16 1.96 15.08 -7.04
C THR A 16 2.60 13.84 -7.63
N PRO A 17 3.92 13.83 -7.89
CA PRO A 17 4.60 12.66 -8.45
C PRO A 17 4.63 11.50 -7.44
N THR A 18 4.76 10.29 -7.95
CA THR A 18 5.07 9.13 -7.09
C THR A 18 6.52 9.19 -6.62
N ARG A 19 6.79 8.67 -5.42
CA ARG A 19 8.14 8.58 -4.85
C ARG A 19 8.44 7.11 -4.58
N SER A 20 9.61 6.64 -5.03
CA SER A 20 10.10 5.27 -4.80
C SER A 20 9.23 4.13 -5.37
N MET A 21 8.23 4.42 -6.21
CA MET A 21 7.37 3.41 -6.85
C MET A 21 7.86 2.96 -8.23
N GLY A 22 8.80 3.71 -8.84
CA GLY A 22 9.34 3.42 -10.16
C GLY A 22 8.50 3.97 -11.33
N ALA A 23 9.07 3.90 -12.53
CA ALA A 23 8.52 4.54 -13.73
C ALA A 23 7.20 3.92 -14.21
N ILE A 24 6.93 2.65 -13.89
CA ILE A 24 5.69 1.97 -14.29
C ILE A 24 4.49 2.62 -13.62
N VAL A 25 4.54 2.84 -12.31
CA VAL A 25 3.44 3.44 -11.54
C VAL A 25 3.24 4.91 -11.94
N GLU A 26 4.33 5.65 -12.13
CA GLU A 26 4.28 7.04 -12.58
C GLU A 26 3.69 7.18 -13.98
N CYS A 27 4.05 6.30 -14.91
CA CYS A 27 3.44 6.26 -16.24
C CYS A 27 1.95 5.87 -16.14
N PHE A 28 1.65 4.82 -15.37
CA PHE A 28 0.30 4.29 -15.22
C PHE A 28 -0.69 5.35 -14.73
N ARG A 29 -0.36 6.15 -13.71
CA ARG A 29 -1.28 7.17 -13.18
C ARG A 29 -1.66 8.28 -14.17
N HIS A 30 -0.95 8.41 -15.29
CA HIS A 30 -1.23 9.38 -16.35
C HIS A 30 -2.06 8.81 -17.50
N VAL A 31 -2.33 7.50 -17.52
CA VAL A 31 -3.15 6.88 -18.57
C VAL A 31 -4.59 7.41 -18.46
N PRO A 32 -5.23 7.82 -19.58
CA PRO A 32 -6.61 8.29 -19.56
C PRO A 32 -7.57 7.29 -18.91
N GLY A 33 -8.39 7.77 -17.97
CA GLY A 33 -9.35 6.96 -17.22
C GLY A 33 -8.80 6.31 -15.95
N VAL A 34 -7.51 6.45 -15.65
CA VAL A 34 -6.96 6.06 -14.35
C VAL A 34 -7.40 7.04 -13.27
N LEU A 35 -7.87 6.50 -12.16
CA LEU A 35 -8.22 7.20 -10.93
C LEU A 35 -7.07 7.04 -9.92
N ARG A 36 -6.98 7.96 -8.95
CA ARG A 36 -6.04 7.88 -7.84
C ARG A 36 -6.75 8.24 -6.54
N SER A 37 -6.47 7.52 -5.46
CA SER A 37 -6.99 7.85 -4.12
C SER A 37 -6.30 9.07 -3.52
N ASP A 38 -6.95 9.75 -2.59
CA ASP A 38 -6.50 11.05 -2.06
C ASP A 38 -5.48 10.97 -0.89
N HIS A 39 -4.99 9.78 -0.53
CA HIS A 39 -4.02 9.66 0.56
C HIS A 39 -2.65 10.25 0.18
N PRO A 40 -2.10 11.21 0.95
CA PRO A 40 -0.90 11.95 0.56
C PRO A 40 0.39 11.13 0.45
N THR A 41 0.53 10.10 1.28
CA THR A 41 1.76 9.28 1.35
C THR A 41 1.63 7.88 0.73
N VAL A 42 0.45 7.24 0.81
CA VAL A 42 0.25 5.85 0.35
C VAL A 42 -0.87 5.72 -0.71
N SER A 43 -1.14 6.77 -1.49
CA SER A 43 -2.14 6.74 -2.56
C SER A 43 -1.96 5.55 -3.52
N ALA A 44 -3.06 4.94 -3.94
CA ALA A 44 -3.08 3.96 -5.03
C ALA A 44 -3.71 4.56 -6.29
N ALA A 45 -3.37 3.99 -7.45
CA ALA A 45 -3.99 4.30 -8.74
C ALA A 45 -4.70 3.06 -9.29
N ALA A 46 -5.83 3.24 -9.99
CA ALA A 46 -6.61 2.14 -10.54
C ALA A 46 -7.38 2.54 -11.80
N VAL A 47 -7.63 1.57 -12.68
CA VAL A 47 -8.49 1.71 -13.86
C VAL A 47 -9.33 0.47 -14.04
N GLY A 48 -10.51 0.64 -14.66
CA GLY A 48 -11.44 -0.45 -14.94
C GLY A 48 -12.70 -0.39 -14.05
N PRO A 49 -13.57 -1.41 -14.17
CA PRO A 49 -14.93 -1.36 -13.61
C PRO A 49 -14.98 -1.23 -12.09
N ASN A 50 -13.97 -1.74 -11.38
CA ASN A 50 -13.89 -1.70 -9.92
C ASN A 50 -13.00 -0.55 -9.39
N ALA A 51 -12.44 0.32 -10.25
CA ALA A 51 -11.48 1.34 -9.82
C ALA A 51 -12.06 2.29 -8.77
N GLY A 52 -13.30 2.75 -8.95
CA GLY A 52 -13.98 3.59 -7.98
C GLY A 52 -14.18 2.90 -6.63
N ALA A 53 -14.63 1.64 -6.64
CA ALA A 53 -14.82 0.85 -5.42
C ALA A 53 -13.49 0.59 -4.69
N LEU A 54 -12.43 0.24 -5.44
CA LEU A 54 -11.10 -0.06 -4.90
C LEU A 54 -10.47 1.14 -4.20
N LEU A 55 -10.67 2.35 -4.73
CA LEU A 55 -10.06 3.58 -4.21
C LEU A 55 -10.95 4.33 -3.22
N SER A 56 -12.23 3.94 -3.09
CA SER A 56 -13.19 4.66 -2.26
C SER A 56 -12.90 4.50 -0.77
N GLY A 57 -13.04 5.61 -0.03
CA GLY A 57 -12.94 5.61 1.43
C GLY A 57 -11.52 5.57 1.98
N HIS A 58 -10.49 5.82 1.16
CA HIS A 58 -9.09 5.88 1.62
C HIS A 58 -8.86 7.08 2.56
N THR A 59 -8.95 6.83 3.87
CA THR A 59 -8.79 7.84 4.93
C THR A 59 -7.34 8.19 5.17
N LEU A 60 -7.07 9.35 5.80
CA LEU A 60 -5.71 9.72 6.24
C LEU A 60 -5.20 8.82 7.37
N GLU A 61 -6.08 8.49 8.31
CA GLU A 61 -5.76 7.62 9.44
C GLU A 61 -5.70 6.18 8.95
N HIS A 62 -4.71 5.42 9.44
CA HIS A 62 -4.59 3.99 9.17
C HIS A 62 -4.52 3.67 7.67
N GLY A 63 -3.65 4.39 6.94
CA GLY A 63 -3.67 4.48 5.47
C GLY A 63 -3.48 3.15 4.74
N LEU A 64 -2.89 2.15 5.39
CA LEU A 64 -2.72 0.79 4.86
C LEU A 64 -3.59 -0.26 5.59
N GLY A 65 -4.52 0.19 6.44
CA GLY A 65 -5.47 -0.62 7.21
C GLY A 65 -6.79 -0.86 6.47
N GLU A 66 -7.90 -0.98 7.21
CA GLU A 66 -9.19 -1.42 6.68
C GLU A 66 -9.88 -0.46 5.70
N SER A 67 -9.52 0.83 5.72
CA SER A 67 -10.02 1.82 4.77
C SER A 67 -9.21 1.88 3.47
N SER A 68 -8.13 1.11 3.38
CA SER A 68 -7.15 1.18 2.30
C SER A 68 -7.57 0.43 1.02
N PRO A 69 -6.98 0.78 -0.14
CA PRO A 69 -7.12 0.00 -1.36
C PRO A 69 -6.69 -1.47 -1.23
N GLN A 70 -5.76 -1.78 -0.32
CA GLN A 70 -5.31 -3.15 -0.04
C GLN A 70 -6.43 -3.95 0.63
N ALA A 71 -7.16 -3.36 1.58
CA ALA A 71 -8.32 -3.99 2.19
C ALA A 71 -9.44 -4.22 1.16
N ARG A 72 -9.68 -3.26 0.26
CA ARG A 72 -10.64 -3.43 -0.84
C ARG A 72 -10.23 -4.54 -1.80
N LEU A 73 -8.95 -4.65 -2.13
CA LEU A 73 -8.42 -5.72 -2.98
C LEU A 73 -8.65 -7.10 -2.34
N TYR A 74 -8.43 -7.20 -1.03
CA TYR A 74 -8.71 -8.38 -0.23
C TYR A 74 -10.22 -8.73 -0.25
N GLU A 75 -11.09 -7.75 0.00
CA GLU A 75 -12.56 -7.92 -0.02
C GLU A 75 -13.04 -8.44 -1.39
N LEU A 76 -12.48 -7.91 -2.47
CA LEU A 76 -12.80 -8.28 -3.85
C LEU A 76 -12.17 -9.62 -4.29
N ASP A 77 -11.43 -10.31 -3.42
CA ASP A 77 -10.72 -11.55 -3.74
C ASP A 77 -9.76 -11.39 -4.94
N GLY A 78 -9.13 -10.22 -5.00
CA GLY A 78 -8.23 -9.83 -6.08
C GLY A 78 -6.90 -10.57 -6.04
N GLN A 79 -6.09 -10.35 -7.09
CA GLN A 79 -4.76 -10.94 -7.21
C GLN A 79 -3.68 -9.86 -7.16
N ILE A 80 -2.51 -10.24 -6.67
CA ILE A 80 -1.31 -9.41 -6.60
C ILE A 80 -0.28 -10.00 -7.54
N LEU A 81 0.29 -9.16 -8.40
CA LEU A 81 1.38 -9.52 -9.29
C LEU A 81 2.62 -8.69 -8.95
N LEU A 82 3.66 -9.35 -8.47
CA LEU A 82 4.98 -8.75 -8.31
C LEU A 82 5.76 -8.94 -9.62
N MET A 83 6.05 -7.84 -10.31
CA MET A 83 6.73 -7.86 -11.62
C MET A 83 8.20 -7.46 -11.48
N GLY A 84 9.11 -8.44 -11.47
CA GLY A 84 10.54 -8.19 -11.36
C GLY A 84 10.99 -7.73 -9.98
N VAL A 85 10.14 -7.86 -8.96
CA VAL A 85 10.40 -7.54 -7.56
C VAL A 85 10.06 -8.74 -6.67
N THR A 86 10.51 -8.69 -5.41
CA THR A 86 10.24 -9.71 -4.39
C THR A 86 9.18 -9.20 -3.41
N HIS A 87 8.91 -9.96 -2.35
CA HIS A 87 7.94 -9.57 -1.33
C HIS A 87 8.37 -8.35 -0.50
N ALA A 88 9.65 -7.98 -0.50
CA ALA A 88 10.12 -6.69 0.02
C ALA A 88 9.39 -5.47 -0.59
N ASN A 89 8.75 -5.60 -1.75
CA ASN A 89 7.97 -4.53 -2.37
C ASN A 89 6.44 -4.82 -2.38
N ASN A 90 5.98 -5.80 -1.61
CA ASN A 90 4.57 -6.19 -1.57
C ASN A 90 3.80 -5.37 -0.50
N THR A 91 3.31 -4.20 -0.88
CA THR A 91 2.55 -3.29 -0.01
C THR A 91 1.31 -3.95 0.64
N SER A 92 0.74 -5.00 0.04
CA SER A 92 -0.40 -5.71 0.63
C SER A 92 -0.06 -6.40 1.95
N LEU A 93 1.22 -6.69 2.23
CA LEU A 93 1.65 -7.24 3.51
C LEU A 93 1.49 -6.24 4.65
N HIS A 94 1.49 -4.93 4.39
CA HIS A 94 1.19 -3.95 5.44
C HIS A 94 -0.22 -4.11 5.98
N LEU A 95 -1.22 -4.49 5.17
CA LEU A 95 -2.56 -4.79 5.67
C LEU A 95 -2.54 -5.92 6.71
N ALA A 96 -1.64 -6.90 6.55
CA ALA A 96 -1.47 -7.96 7.53
C ALA A 96 -0.91 -7.43 8.85
N GLU A 97 -0.03 -6.42 8.84
CA GLU A 97 0.46 -5.79 10.06
C GLU A 97 -0.70 -5.15 10.85
N TYR A 98 -1.61 -4.43 10.16
CA TYR A 98 -2.81 -3.85 10.78
C TYR A 98 -3.72 -4.90 11.40
N ARG A 99 -3.86 -6.05 10.73
CA ARG A 99 -4.71 -7.17 11.16
C ARG A 99 -4.05 -8.08 12.19
N SER A 100 -2.74 -8.02 12.34
CA SER A 100 -2.00 -8.85 13.29
C SER A 100 -2.28 -8.45 14.74
N SER A 101 -2.01 -9.40 15.63
CA SER A 101 -2.11 -9.28 17.08
C SER A 101 -0.75 -9.10 17.76
N VAL A 102 0.31 -8.81 16.98
CA VAL A 102 1.69 -8.63 17.47
C VAL A 102 1.72 -7.66 18.67
N SER A 103 2.34 -8.11 19.75
CA SER A 103 2.59 -7.29 20.93
C SER A 103 3.60 -6.20 20.63
N GLY A 104 3.48 -5.03 21.28
CA GLY A 104 4.48 -3.98 21.13
C GLY A 104 4.45 -3.21 19.80
N ARG A 105 3.41 -3.38 18.96
CA ARG A 105 3.19 -2.55 17.77
C ARG A 105 3.25 -1.06 18.13
N GLN A 106 3.99 -0.28 17.36
CA GLN A 106 4.16 1.15 17.61
C GLN A 106 3.15 1.95 16.77
N TRP A 107 2.48 2.89 17.42
CA TRP A 107 1.63 3.86 16.74
C TRP A 107 2.38 5.18 16.66
N THR A 108 2.34 5.80 15.49
CA THR A 108 2.99 7.08 15.22
C THR A 108 1.95 8.12 14.82
N THR A 109 2.37 9.38 14.78
CA THR A 109 1.56 10.49 14.26
C THR A 109 2.25 11.06 13.03
N HIS A 110 1.64 10.87 11.88
CA HIS A 110 2.04 11.53 10.65
C HIS A 110 1.36 12.88 10.53
N ALA A 111 1.92 13.74 9.68
CA ALA A 111 1.28 14.97 9.28
C ALA A 111 1.59 15.27 7.82
N SER A 112 0.56 15.64 7.07
CA SER A 112 0.68 15.97 5.64
C SER A 112 -0.08 17.25 5.30
N PRO A 113 0.42 18.06 4.36
CA PRO A 113 -0.35 19.15 3.79
C PRO A 113 -1.41 18.58 2.85
N VAL A 114 -2.68 18.83 3.15
CA VAL A 114 -3.83 18.35 2.38
C VAL A 114 -4.79 19.50 2.10
N GLN A 115 -5.68 19.29 1.13
CA GLN A 115 -6.71 20.24 0.77
C GLN A 115 -7.95 20.02 1.65
N VAL A 116 -8.34 21.03 2.44
CA VAL A 116 -9.54 20.98 3.29
C VAL A 116 -10.35 22.25 3.03
N ASP A 117 -11.60 22.12 2.57
CA ASP A 117 -12.49 23.23 2.24
C ASP A 117 -11.86 24.29 1.31
N GLY A 118 -11.10 23.86 0.30
CA GLY A 118 -10.44 24.79 -0.62
C GLY A 118 -9.23 25.52 -0.04
N GLN A 119 -8.73 25.12 1.14
CA GLN A 119 -7.48 25.62 1.72
C GLN A 119 -6.46 24.50 2.02
N ARG A 120 -5.16 24.78 1.80
CA ARG A 120 -4.07 23.91 2.26
C ARG A 120 -3.99 23.95 3.78
N ARG A 121 -4.09 22.79 4.43
CA ARG A 121 -3.90 22.62 5.89
C ARG A 121 -2.96 21.46 6.16
N TRP A 122 -2.11 21.62 7.18
CA TRP A 122 -1.38 20.48 7.74
C TRP A 122 -2.33 19.72 8.67
N VAL A 123 -2.61 18.48 8.31
CA VAL A 123 -3.46 17.59 9.12
C VAL A 123 -2.57 16.51 9.71
N SER A 124 -2.64 16.35 11.03
CA SER A 124 -1.99 15.25 11.74
C SER A 124 -2.96 14.10 11.91
N TYR A 125 -2.48 12.88 11.76
CA TYR A 125 -3.30 11.66 11.84
C TYR A 125 -2.48 10.49 12.41
N PRO A 126 -3.12 9.59 13.19
CA PRO A 126 -2.47 8.40 13.71
C PRO A 126 -2.25 7.36 12.59
N ASP A 127 -1.15 6.62 12.70
CA ASP A 127 -0.86 5.53 11.79
C ASP A 127 -0.02 4.44 12.47
N LEU A 128 -0.02 3.23 11.91
CA LEU A 128 0.88 2.18 12.37
C LEU A 128 2.30 2.50 11.88
N ASP A 129 3.29 2.36 12.76
CA ASP A 129 4.69 2.37 12.34
C ASP A 129 5.00 1.02 11.70
N VAL A 130 4.87 0.96 10.37
CA VAL A 130 4.97 -0.26 9.57
C VAL A 130 6.42 -0.70 9.34
N GLU A 131 6.66 -2.00 9.27
CA GLU A 131 7.98 -2.60 9.11
C GLU A 131 7.99 -3.61 7.96
N ASP A 132 8.90 -3.44 7.00
CA ASP A 132 9.03 -4.28 5.80
C ASP A 132 10.31 -5.13 5.75
N GLU A 133 11.16 -5.05 6.78
CA GLU A 133 12.49 -5.71 6.81
C GLU A 133 12.42 -7.23 6.65
N ASP A 134 11.35 -7.86 7.15
CA ASP A 134 11.15 -9.31 7.14
C ASP A 134 10.25 -9.79 5.99
N PHE A 135 9.75 -8.89 5.12
CA PHE A 135 8.81 -9.24 4.07
C PHE A 135 9.37 -10.24 3.06
N ASP A 136 10.68 -10.17 2.75
CA ASP A 136 11.30 -11.16 1.87
C ASP A 136 11.35 -12.55 2.50
N ARG A 137 11.56 -12.65 3.81
CA ARG A 137 11.53 -13.93 4.53
C ARG A 137 10.09 -14.47 4.60
N LEU A 138 9.14 -13.62 5.00
CA LEU A 138 7.71 -13.96 5.00
C LEU A 138 7.27 -14.46 3.62
N GLY A 139 7.66 -13.75 2.56
CA GLY A 139 7.36 -14.13 1.18
C GLY A 139 7.96 -15.45 0.73
N GLN A 140 9.18 -15.79 1.19
CA GLN A 140 9.78 -17.09 0.95
C GLN A 140 8.96 -18.20 1.62
N ASP A 141 8.60 -18.03 2.88
CA ASP A 141 7.77 -19.00 3.62
C ASP A 141 6.37 -19.13 3.00
N PHE A 142 5.80 -18.03 2.47
CA PHE A 142 4.54 -18.05 1.72
C PHE A 142 4.66 -18.86 0.43
N ALA A 143 5.75 -18.70 -0.33
CA ALA A 143 5.97 -19.43 -1.57
C ALA A 143 6.07 -20.95 -1.36
N GLU A 144 6.62 -21.39 -0.21
CA GLU A 144 6.70 -22.82 0.16
C GLU A 144 5.32 -23.48 0.36
N THR A 145 4.26 -22.69 0.60
CA THR A 145 2.88 -23.20 0.70
C THR A 145 2.31 -23.67 -0.64
N GLY A 146 2.91 -23.25 -1.76
CA GLY A 146 2.39 -23.50 -3.11
C GLY A 146 1.25 -22.56 -3.54
N MET A 147 0.91 -21.55 -2.74
CA MET A 147 -0.12 -20.55 -3.08
C MET A 147 0.40 -19.39 -3.96
N GLU A 148 1.70 -19.36 -4.24
CA GLU A 148 2.31 -18.47 -5.24
C GLU A 148 2.62 -19.25 -6.54
N THR A 149 2.28 -18.64 -7.68
CA THR A 149 2.81 -19.06 -8.97
C THR A 149 3.88 -18.10 -9.44
N SER A 150 5.07 -18.60 -9.78
CA SER A 150 6.15 -17.79 -10.34
C SER A 150 6.54 -18.24 -11.75
N GLY A 151 7.05 -17.30 -12.55
CA GLY A 151 7.46 -17.55 -13.93
C GLY A 151 8.10 -16.33 -14.58
N PRO A 152 8.64 -16.44 -15.80
CA PRO A 152 9.29 -15.32 -16.47
C PRO A 152 8.29 -14.22 -16.89
N ILE A 153 8.64 -12.95 -16.66
CA ILE A 153 7.99 -11.77 -17.23
C ILE A 153 9.08 -10.87 -17.82
N GLY A 154 9.16 -10.83 -19.15
CA GLY A 154 10.25 -10.15 -19.84
C GLY A 154 11.61 -10.72 -19.41
N ALA A 155 12.49 -9.86 -18.92
CA ALA A 155 13.80 -10.25 -18.40
C ALA A 155 13.80 -10.58 -16.89
N GLY A 156 12.66 -10.42 -16.21
CA GLY A 156 12.53 -10.65 -14.77
C GLY A 156 11.63 -11.84 -14.44
N THR A 157 11.37 -12.01 -13.15
CA THR A 157 10.44 -13.01 -12.62
C THR A 157 9.16 -12.34 -12.16
N GLY A 158 8.02 -12.86 -12.59
CA GLY A 158 6.71 -12.56 -12.06
C GLY A 158 6.33 -13.49 -10.93
N ARG A 159 5.61 -12.98 -9.93
CA ARG A 159 4.99 -13.77 -8.84
C ARG A 159 3.53 -13.38 -8.71
N LEU A 160 2.62 -14.33 -8.87
CA LEU A 160 1.18 -14.13 -8.82
C LEU A 160 0.58 -14.89 -7.64
N MET A 161 -0.25 -14.21 -6.86
CA MET A 161 -0.90 -14.77 -5.66
C MET A 161 -2.27 -14.11 -5.45
N ARG A 162 -3.16 -14.75 -4.68
CA ARG A 162 -4.42 -14.13 -4.26
C ARG A 162 -4.18 -13.23 -3.06
N SER A 163 -4.83 -12.06 -3.05
CA SER A 163 -4.68 -11.09 -1.96
C SER A 163 -5.13 -11.66 -0.62
N ARG A 164 -6.16 -12.51 -0.59
CA ARG A 164 -6.62 -13.14 0.64
C ARG A 164 -5.60 -14.10 1.22
N GLU A 165 -5.10 -15.01 0.40
CA GLU A 165 -4.16 -16.05 0.80
C GLU A 165 -2.87 -15.46 1.38
N VAL A 166 -2.27 -14.47 0.71
CA VAL A 166 -1.02 -13.87 1.19
C VAL A 166 -1.23 -13.04 2.45
N VAL A 167 -2.34 -12.30 2.58
CA VAL A 167 -2.63 -11.49 3.77
C VAL A 167 -2.94 -12.39 4.97
N ASP A 168 -3.78 -13.42 4.80
CA ASP A 168 -4.15 -14.33 5.88
C ASP A 168 -2.93 -15.12 6.37
N PHE A 169 -2.08 -15.58 5.45
CA PHE A 169 -0.80 -16.20 5.79
C PHE A 169 0.10 -15.23 6.55
N ALA A 170 0.26 -14.00 6.05
CA ALA A 170 1.09 -12.98 6.66
C ALA A 170 0.65 -12.62 8.08
N VAL A 171 -0.66 -12.55 8.35
CA VAL A 171 -1.19 -12.29 9.70
C VAL A 171 -0.72 -13.37 10.68
N SER A 172 -0.90 -14.65 10.32
CA SER A 172 -0.44 -15.78 11.14
C SER A 172 1.07 -15.77 11.31
N TRP A 173 1.80 -15.56 10.22
CA TRP A 173 3.26 -15.54 10.21
C TRP A 173 3.81 -14.44 11.12
N MET A 174 3.27 -13.23 11.05
CA MET A 174 3.70 -12.09 11.89
C MET A 174 3.39 -12.35 13.37
N ASN A 175 2.23 -12.93 13.70
CA ASN A 175 1.88 -13.29 15.08
C ASN A 175 2.86 -14.30 15.70
N GLU A 176 3.45 -15.17 14.88
CA GLU A 176 4.38 -16.21 15.34
C GLU A 176 5.83 -15.72 15.38
N ASN A 177 6.22 -14.81 14.48
CA ASN A 177 7.61 -14.44 14.24
C ASN A 177 8.02 -13.06 14.78
N ARG A 178 7.08 -12.10 14.87
CA ARG A 178 7.33 -10.78 15.46
C ARG A 178 6.97 -10.79 16.96
N ARG A 179 7.72 -10.05 17.77
CA ARG A 179 7.61 -10.05 19.24
C ARG A 179 7.30 -8.68 19.80
#